data_AF-A0A2D6D4A8-F1
#
_entry.id   AF-A0A2D6D4A8-F1
#
_cell.length_a   1.000
_cell.length_b   1.000
_cell.length_c   1.000
_cell.angle_alpha   90.00
_cell.angle_beta   90.00
_cell.angle_gamma   90.00
#
_symmetry.space_group_name_H-M   'P 1'
#
loop_
_entity.id
_entity.type
_entity.pdbx_description
1 polymer ?
#
loop_
_entity_poly.entity_id
_entity_poly.type
_entity_poly.pdbx_seq_one_letter_code
_entity_poly.pdbx_strand_id
1 'polypeptide(L)'
;MRRFTKRFLRREFPVILAAVGLLAVGVGGYHMLEGMSFLDALYMTVITISTVGYEEIHPLGDAGRAFTIFIIVAGAGVVAYSLGVAS
;
A
#
# COMPACT_ATOMS: atom_id res chain seq x y z
N MET A 1 27.29 -11.61 16.62
CA MET A 1 26.26 -10.57 16.39
C MET A 1 25.97 -10.24 14.90
N ARG A 2 26.95 -9.88 14.05
CA ARG A 2 26.68 -9.31 12.69
C ARG A 2 25.97 -10.21 11.66
N ARG A 3 25.97 -11.54 11.81
CA ARG A 3 25.31 -12.48 10.86
C ARG A 3 23.80 -12.60 11.06
N PHE A 4 23.28 -12.27 12.25
CA PHE A 4 21.85 -12.38 12.56
C PHE A 4 21.06 -11.21 11.93
N THR A 5 21.55 -9.98 12.09
CA THR A 5 20.94 -8.77 11.51
C THR A 5 20.88 -8.81 9.98
N LYS A 6 21.93 -9.32 9.32
CA LYS A 6 21.94 -9.43 7.84
C LYS A 6 20.91 -10.42 7.30
N ARG A 7 20.51 -11.43 8.06
CA ARG A 7 19.52 -12.43 7.62
C ARG A 7 18.09 -11.91 7.79
N PHE A 8 17.85 -11.17 8.87
CA PHE A 8 16.59 -10.47 9.12
C PHE A 8 16.36 -9.36 8.08
N LEU A 9 17.35 -8.47 7.88
CA LEU A 9 17.24 -7.35 6.95
C LEU A 9 17.05 -7.79 5.49
N ARG A 10 17.55 -8.97 5.10
CA ARG A 10 17.40 -9.51 3.73
C ARG A 10 16.01 -10.12 3.48
N ARG A 11 15.29 -10.49 4.53
CA ARG A 11 13.94 -11.08 4.45
C ARG A 11 12.84 -10.03 4.48
N GLU A 12 13.02 -8.95 5.24
CA GLU A 12 12.05 -7.85 5.33
C GLU A 12 12.15 -6.84 4.18
N PHE A 13 13.32 -6.73 3.54
CA PHE A 13 13.54 -5.84 2.40
C PHE A 13 12.47 -5.94 1.27
N PRO A 14 12.06 -7.13 0.80
CA PRO A 14 10.99 -7.25 -0.20
C PRO A 14 9.63 -6.73 0.30
N VAL A 15 9.31 -6.88 1.59
CA VAL A 15 8.06 -6.38 2.18
C VAL A 15 8.03 -4.85 2.12
N ILE A 16 9.12 -4.22 2.55
CA ILE A 16 9.26 -2.76 2.54
C ILE A 16 9.19 -2.22 1.10
N LEU A 17 9.88 -2.87 0.17
CA LEU A 17 9.81 -2.50 -1.25
C LEU A 17 8.40 -2.63 -1.81
N ALA A 18 7.68 -3.72 -1.49
CA ALA A 18 6.31 -3.92 -1.94
C ALA A 18 5.36 -2.86 -1.35
N ALA A 19 5.52 -2.51 -0.06
CA ALA A 19 4.72 -1.46 0.58
C ALA A 19 4.99 -0.07 -0.03
N VAL A 20 6.25 0.28 -0.28
CA VAL A 20 6.61 1.54 -0.96
C VAL A 20 6.13 1.54 -2.41
N GLY A 21 6.20 0.40 -3.10
CA GLY A 21 5.65 0.23 -4.44
C GLY A 21 4.14 0.44 -4.47
N LEU A 22 3.40 -0.16 -3.53
CA LEU A 22 1.96 0.04 -3.38
C LEU A 22 1.60 1.49 -3.07
N LEU A 23 2.39 2.18 -2.23
CA LEU A 23 2.21 3.60 -1.98
C LEU A 23 2.36 4.42 -3.27
N ALA A 24 3.42 4.18 -4.03
CA ALA A 24 3.66 4.89 -5.30
C ALA A 24 2.57 4.61 -6.34
N VAL A 25 2.15 3.35 -6.47
CA VAL A 25 1.08 2.94 -7.39
C VAL A 25 -0.26 3.54 -6.96
N GLY A 26 -0.59 3.51 -5.67
CA GLY A 26 -1.79 4.13 -5.11
C GLY A 26 -1.85 5.62 -5.40
N VAL A 27 -0.80 6.36 -5.04
CA VAL A 27 -0.71 7.81 -5.26
C VAL A 27 -0.84 8.15 -6.75
N GLY A 28 -0.10 7.45 -7.60
CA GLY A 28 -0.16 7.68 -9.05
C GLY A 28 -1.54 7.33 -9.63
N GLY A 29 -2.12 6.21 -9.20
CA GLY A 29 -3.44 5.76 -9.66
C GLY A 29 -4.56 6.72 -9.27
N TYR A 30 -4.62 7.16 -8.01
CA TYR A 30 -5.62 8.14 -7.56
C TYR A 30 -5.43 9.51 -8.23
N HIS A 31 -4.18 9.94 -8.46
CA HIS A 31 -3.92 11.17 -9.19
C HIS A 31 -4.40 11.08 -10.65
N MET A 32 -4.15 9.96 -11.33
CA MET A 32 -4.48 9.79 -12.75
C MET A 32 -5.98 9.49 -12.99
N LEU A 33 -6.60 8.66 -12.15
CA LEU A 33 -7.99 8.21 -12.34
C LEU A 33 -9.00 9.22 -11.79
N GLU A 34 -8.69 9.84 -10.66
CA GLU A 34 -9.64 10.65 -9.90
C GLU A 34 -9.20 12.13 -9.81
N GLY A 35 -8.04 12.49 -10.39
CA GLY A 35 -7.54 13.86 -10.41
C GLY A 35 -7.14 14.40 -9.03
N MET A 36 -6.94 13.52 -8.04
CA MET A 36 -6.64 13.92 -6.66
C MET A 36 -5.33 14.70 -6.57
N SER A 37 -5.23 15.65 -5.65
CA SER A 37 -3.95 16.28 -5.33
C SER A 37 -2.95 15.24 -4.79
N PHE A 38 -1.65 15.53 -4.84
CA PHE A 38 -0.64 14.60 -4.33
C PHE A 38 -0.89 14.21 -2.86
N LEU A 39 -1.25 15.18 -2.00
CA LEU A 39 -1.49 14.91 -0.60
C LEU A 39 -2.77 14.10 -0.39
N ASP A 40 -3.83 14.37 -1.15
CA ASP A 40 -5.07 13.59 -1.05
C ASP A 40 -4.85 12.16 -1.54
N ALA A 41 -4.19 11.98 -2.68
CA ALA A 41 -3.85 10.67 -3.20
C ALA A 41 -2.97 9.87 -2.23
N LEU A 42 -2.00 10.54 -1.58
CA LEU A 42 -1.17 9.93 -0.55
C LEU A 42 -1.97 9.56 0.69
N TYR A 43 -2.81 10.46 1.19
CA TYR A 43 -3.65 10.21 2.35
C TYR A 43 -4.61 9.04 2.07
N MET A 44 -5.29 9.06 0.92
CA MET A 44 -6.20 7.99 0.46
C MET A 44 -5.49 6.64 0.38
N THR A 45 -4.29 6.61 -0.20
CA THR A 45 -3.51 5.38 -0.31
C THR A 45 -3.11 4.86 1.07
N VAL A 46 -2.62 5.72 1.96
CA VAL A 46 -2.19 5.35 3.31
C VAL A 46 -3.36 4.78 4.10
N ILE A 47 -4.53 5.43 4.15
CA ILE A 47 -5.69 4.93 4.90
C ILE A 47 -6.19 3.58 4.36
N THR A 48 -6.04 3.36 3.05
CA THR A 48 -6.45 2.13 2.37
C THR A 48 -5.53 0.96 2.72
N ILE A 49 -4.22 1.12 2.55
CA ILE A 49 -3.26 0.01 2.78
C ILE A 49 -2.94 -0.22 4.26
N SER A 50 -3.15 0.78 5.12
CA SER A 50 -3.01 0.66 6.57
C SER A 50 -4.21 -0.02 7.23
N THR A 51 -5.26 -0.34 6.47
CA THR A 51 -6.51 -0.93 6.96
C THR A 51 -7.29 -0.05 7.96
N VAL A 52 -6.92 1.23 8.09
CA VAL A 52 -7.67 2.20 8.91
C VAL A 52 -9.04 2.45 8.27
N GLY A 53 -9.08 2.62 6.94
CA GLY A 53 -10.33 2.63 6.17
C GLY A 53 -11.30 3.76 6.56
N TYR A 54 -10.85 5.01 6.49
CA TYR A 54 -11.77 6.17 6.54
C TYR A 54 -12.61 6.29 5.26
N GLU A 55 -13.54 7.23 5.24
CA GLU A 55 -14.27 7.54 4.00
C GLU A 55 -13.34 8.04 2.89
N GLU A 56 -13.80 7.88 1.66
CA GLU A 56 -13.12 8.40 0.47
C GLU A 56 -13.02 9.93 0.57
N ILE A 57 -11.83 10.49 0.32
CA ILE A 57 -11.62 11.96 0.33
C ILE A 57 -12.47 12.63 -0.75
N HIS A 58 -12.62 11.95 -1.89
CA HIS A 58 -13.45 12.37 -3.02
C HIS A 58 -14.30 11.19 -3.48
N PRO A 59 -15.51 11.43 -4.01
CA PRO A 59 -16.34 10.36 -4.56
C PRO A 59 -15.59 9.64 -5.68
N LEU A 60 -15.32 8.35 -5.50
CA LEU A 60 -14.65 7.56 -6.53
C LEU A 60 -15.62 7.17 -7.65
N GLY A 61 -15.17 7.33 -8.89
CA GLY A 61 -15.80 6.72 -10.06
C GLY A 61 -15.63 5.19 -10.08
N ASP A 62 -16.29 4.52 -11.04
CA ASP A 62 -16.23 3.05 -11.15
C ASP A 62 -14.79 2.52 -11.33
N ALA A 63 -13.96 3.26 -12.07
CA ALA A 63 -12.55 2.94 -12.26
C ALA A 63 -11.73 3.09 -10.97
N GLY A 64 -11.90 4.20 -10.23
CA GLY A 64 -11.24 4.41 -8.94
C GLY A 64 -11.67 3.40 -7.89
N ARG A 65 -12.93 2.96 -7.91
CA ARG A 65 -13.42 1.88 -7.03
C ARG A 65 -12.75 0.55 -7.35
N ALA A 66 -12.71 0.15 -8.62
CA ALA A 66 -12.03 -1.07 -9.04
C ALA A 66 -10.53 -1.04 -8.70
N PHE A 67 -9.89 0.12 -8.90
CA PHE A 67 -8.50 0.35 -8.52
C PHE A 67 -8.29 0.23 -7.00
N THR A 68 -9.17 0.82 -6.21
CA THR A 68 -9.12 0.76 -4.74
C THR A 68 -9.26 -0.67 -4.24
N ILE A 69 -10.18 -1.45 -4.81
CA ILE A 69 -10.34 -2.88 -4.49
C ILE A 69 -9.03 -3.63 -4.75
N PHE A 70 -8.36 -3.37 -5.88
CA PHE A 70 -7.07 -3.98 -6.19
C PHE A 70 -5.99 -3.61 -5.16
N ILE A 71 -5.88 -2.32 -4.80
CA ILE A 71 -4.92 -1.84 -3.78
C ILE A 71 -5.19 -2.50 -2.43
N ILE A 72 -6.45 -2.64 -2.01
CA ILE A 72 -6.83 -3.29 -0.75
C ILE A 72 -6.35 -4.75 -0.73
N VAL A 73 -6.66 -5.51 -1.78
CA VAL A 73 -6.28 -6.93 -1.87
C VAL A 73 -4.75 -7.08 -1.88
N ALA A 74 -4.05 -6.24 -2.63
CA ALA A 74 -2.59 -6.26 -2.68
C ALA A 74 -1.97 -5.86 -1.33
N GLY A 75 -2.49 -4.83 -0.67
CA GLY A 75 -2.06 -4.40 0.67
C GLY A 75 -2.24 -5.50 1.72
N ALA A 76 -3.41 -6.16 1.73
CA ALA A 76 -3.67 -7.31 2.59
C ALA A 76 -2.69 -8.47 2.32
N GLY A 77 -2.35 -8.73 1.05
CA GLY A 77 -1.35 -9.72 0.66
C GLY A 77 0.05 -9.40 1.20
N VAL A 78 0.47 -8.13 1.16
CA VAL A 78 1.76 -7.69 1.73
C VAL A 78 1.80 -7.88 3.24
N VAL A 79 0.70 -7.57 3.94
CA VAL A 79 0.58 -7.81 5.40
C VAL A 79 0.60 -9.31 5.72
N ALA A 80 -0.15 -10.13 4.98
CA ALA A 80 -0.15 -11.58 5.20
C ALA A 80 1.25 -12.19 4.98
N TYR A 81 1.95 -11.74 3.95
CA TYR A 81 3.32 -12.18 3.68
C TYR A 81 4.30 -11.73 4.76
N SER A 82 4.18 -10.49 5.27
CA SER A 82 5.06 -10.00 6.34
C SER A 82 4.93 -10.82 7.63
N LEU A 83 3.70 -11.20 8.00
CA LEU A 83 3.44 -12.08 9.14
C LEU A 83 4.06 -13.48 8.95
N GLY A 84 3.99 -14.02 7.73
CA GLY A 84 4.61 -15.31 7.39
C GLY A 84 6.15 -15.26 7.36
N VAL A 85 6.75 -14.10 7.09
CA VAL A 85 8.21 -13.91 7.13
C VAL A 85 8.72 -13.74 8.56
N ALA A 86 7.88 -13.16 9.44
CA ALA A 86 8.20 -12.90 10.84
C ALA A 86 8.05 -14.12 11.77
N SER A 87 7.42 -15.20 11.31
CA SER A 87 7.21 -16.47 12.03
C SER A 87 8.28 -17.53 11.72
#